data_AF-A0A2H5ZXU5-F1
#
_entry.id   AF-A0A2H5ZXU5-F1
#
_cell.length_a   1.000
_cell.length_b   1.000
_cell.length_c   1.000
_cell.angle_alpha   90.00
_cell.angle_beta   90.00
_cell.angle_gamma   90.00
#
_symmetry.space_group_name_H-M   'P 1'
#
loop_
_entity.id
_entity.type
_entity.pdbx_description
1 polymer ?
#
loop_
_entity_poly.entity_id
_entity_poly.type
_entity_poly.pdbx_seq_one_letter_code
_entity_poly.pdbx_strand_id
1 'polypeptide(L)'
;MVLLAGHSAIPQDFLDQPEVDGANLWQKYRHVMLPLLAPVAAVALLFGTIFTFTDMTVVYVLTRGGPFDTTQVLASLAFFKGIVGGNLSVGASISLLLFPVLLLAAVFVLRAARRTEVGW
;
A
#
# COMPACT_ATOMS: atom_id res chain seq x y z
N MET A 1 -11.69 0.22 4.98
CA MET A 1 -12.75 0.24 3.95
C MET A 1 -12.48 -0.77 2.84
N VAL A 2 -11.33 -0.73 2.14
CA VAL A 2 -11.06 -1.66 1.03
C VAL A 2 -11.12 -3.14 1.42
N LEU A 3 -10.56 -3.53 2.58
CA LEU A 3 -10.63 -4.93 3.06
C LEU A 3 -12.06 -5.36 3.45
N LEU A 4 -12.85 -4.43 4.01
CA LEU A 4 -14.23 -4.71 4.41
C LEU A 4 -15.12 -4.87 3.17
N ALA A 5 -14.94 -4.01 2.16
CA ALA A 5 -15.59 -4.13 0.86
C ALA A 5 -15.19 -5.42 0.12
N GLY A 6 -13.92 -5.82 0.21
CA GLY A 6 -13.45 -7.10 -0.30
C GLY A 6 -14.12 -8.29 0.38
N HIS A 7 -14.35 -8.23 1.70
CA HIS A 7 -15.09 -9.26 2.43
C HIS A 7 -16.57 -9.33 2.01
N SER A 8 -17.22 -8.18 1.82
CA SER A 8 -18.61 -8.11 1.35
C SER A 8 -18.81 -8.55 -0.10
N ALA A 9 -17.74 -8.63 -0.90
CA ALA A 9 -17.80 -9.12 -2.29
C ALA A 9 -17.71 -10.65 -2.40
N ILE A 10 -17.44 -11.36 -1.30
CA ILE A 10 -17.40 -12.82 -1.27
C ILE A 10 -18.86 -13.34 -1.18
N PRO A 11 -19.37 -14.07 -2.18
CA PRO A 11 -20.71 -14.65 -2.13
C PRO A 11 -20.87 -15.60 -0.94
N GLN A 12 -22.02 -15.57 -0.27
CA GLN A 12 -22.30 -16.39 0.92
C GLN A 12 -22.14 -17.89 0.67
N ASP A 13 -22.28 -18.34 -0.59
CA ASP A 13 -22.07 -19.74 -1.01
C ASP A 13 -20.67 -20.30 -0.67
N PHE A 14 -19.64 -19.44 -0.57
CA PHE A 14 -18.29 -19.86 -0.14
C PHE A 14 -18.11 -19.82 1.39
N LEU A 15 -18.95 -19.07 2.11
CA LEU A 15 -18.94 -19.03 3.56
C LEU A 15 -19.65 -20.25 4.17
N ASP A 16 -20.60 -20.84 3.44
CA ASP A 16 -21.47 -21.96 3.87
C ASP A 16 -20.93 -23.35 3.51
N GLN A 17 -20.05 -23.49 2.50
CA GLN A 17 -19.40 -24.77 2.18
C GLN A 17 -18.62 -25.45 3.34
N PRO A 18 -17.97 -24.74 4.28
CA PRO A 18 -17.12 -25.37 5.30
C PRO A 18 -17.86 -26.01 6.48
N GLU A 19 -19.17 -25.76 6.67
CA GLU A 19 -19.91 -26.40 7.78
C GLU A 19 -20.00 -27.92 7.59
N VAL A 20 -19.84 -28.41 6.37
CA VAL A 20 -19.84 -29.85 6.07
C VAL A 20 -18.49 -30.52 6.41
N ASP A 21 -17.38 -29.77 6.50
CA ASP A 21 -16.01 -30.33 6.50
C ASP A 21 -15.19 -30.11 7.79
N GLY A 22 -15.78 -29.53 8.85
CA GLY A 22 -15.18 -29.48 10.20
C GLY A 22 -13.89 -28.66 10.35
N ALA A 23 -13.58 -27.77 9.40
CA ALA A 23 -12.33 -27.00 9.39
C ALA A 23 -12.29 -25.90 10.48
N ASN A 24 -11.15 -25.76 11.18
CA ASN A 24 -10.94 -24.74 12.21
C ASN A 24 -11.00 -23.32 11.60
N LEU A 25 -11.59 -22.34 12.32
CA LEU A 25 -11.73 -20.94 11.90
C LEU A 25 -10.40 -20.33 11.40
N TRP A 26 -9.27 -20.67 12.03
CA TRP A 26 -7.95 -20.20 11.62
C TRP A 26 -7.47 -20.81 10.29
N GLN A 27 -7.79 -22.09 10.04
CA GLN A 27 -7.49 -22.75 8.78
C GLN A 27 -8.34 -22.16 7.64
N LYS A 28 -9.63 -21.89 7.90
CA LYS A 28 -10.56 -21.21 6.97
C LYS A 28 -10.06 -19.81 6.60
N TYR A 29 -9.65 -19.03 7.59
CA TYR A 29 -9.15 -17.66 7.35
C TYR A 29 -7.89 -17.67 6.47
N ARG A 30 -6.93 -18.56 6.73
CA ARG A 30 -5.64 -18.58 6.03
C ARG A 30 -5.69 -19.23 4.65
N HIS A 31 -6.44 -20.33 4.49
CA HIS A 31 -6.43 -21.13 3.25
C HIS A 31 -7.54 -20.77 2.26
N VAL A 32 -8.65 -20.17 2.73
CA VAL A 32 -9.79 -19.83 1.86
C VAL A 32 -9.95 -18.32 1.74
N MET A 33 -10.03 -17.62 2.87
CA MET A 33 -10.37 -16.19 2.85
C MET A 33 -9.19 -15.29 2.46
N LEU A 34 -7.98 -15.57 2.95
CA LEU A 34 -6.76 -14.83 2.60
C LEU A 34 -6.43 -14.85 1.09
N PRO A 35 -6.44 -16.00 0.39
CA PRO A 35 -6.17 -16.02 -1.05
C PRO A 35 -7.28 -15.35 -1.86
N LEU A 36 -8.56 -15.46 -1.45
CA LEU A 36 -9.66 -14.74 -2.13
C LEU A 36 -9.53 -13.21 -1.99
N LEU A 37 -9.08 -12.74 -0.83
CA LEU A 37 -8.88 -11.31 -0.56
C LEU A 37 -7.55 -10.78 -1.11
N ALA A 38 -6.60 -11.65 -1.47
CA ALA A 38 -5.26 -11.27 -1.95
C ALA A 38 -5.27 -10.23 -3.09
N PRO A 39 -6.08 -10.36 -4.18
CA PRO A 39 -6.10 -9.35 -5.24
C PRO A 39 -6.63 -7.99 -4.76
N VAL A 40 -7.67 -7.98 -3.92
CA VAL A 40 -8.22 -6.73 -3.36
C VAL A 40 -7.25 -6.08 -2.37
N ALA A 41 -6.60 -6.89 -1.53
CA ALA A 41 -5.57 -6.45 -0.60
C ALA A 41 -4.34 -5.90 -1.33
N ALA A 42 -3.96 -6.49 -2.46
CA ALA A 42 -2.86 -6.00 -3.28
C ALA A 42 -3.14 -4.60 -3.86
N VAL A 43 -4.35 -4.38 -4.39
CA VAL A 43 -4.77 -3.05 -4.86
C VAL A 43 -4.79 -2.05 -3.70
N ALA A 44 -5.32 -2.44 -2.53
CA ALA A 44 -5.33 -1.60 -1.33
C ALA A 44 -3.90 -1.22 -0.89
N LEU A 45 -2.99 -2.19 -0.88
CA LEU A 45 -1.58 -1.99 -0.52
C LEU A 45 -0.87 -1.11 -1.53
N LEU A 46 -1.13 -1.28 -2.83
CA LEU A 46 -0.54 -0.47 -3.88
C LEU A 46 -0.93 1.01 -3.72
N PHE A 47 -2.23 1.30 -3.66
CA PHE A 47 -2.70 2.67 -3.48
C PHE A 47 -2.31 3.24 -2.11
N GLY A 48 -2.41 2.45 -1.04
CA GLY A 48 -2.00 2.85 0.29
C GLY A 48 -0.52 3.25 0.34
N THR A 49 0.36 2.44 -0.26
CA THR A 49 1.78 2.74 -0.34
C THR A 49 2.03 4.03 -1.12
N ILE A 50 1.41 4.20 -2.29
CA ILE A 50 1.54 5.42 -3.09
C ILE A 50 1.13 6.64 -2.25
N PHE A 51 -0.06 6.60 -1.64
CA PHE A 51 -0.56 7.70 -0.83
C PHE A 51 0.37 8.02 0.33
N THR A 52 0.82 7.03 1.10
CA THR A 52 1.72 7.23 2.23
C THR A 52 3.05 7.84 1.81
N PHE A 53 3.64 7.41 0.69
CA PHE A 53 4.93 7.97 0.23
C PHE A 53 4.81 9.39 -0.34
N THR A 54 3.65 9.72 -0.91
CA THR A 54 3.37 11.07 -1.43
C THR A 54 2.87 12.04 -0.35
N ASP A 55 2.38 11.54 0.77
CA ASP A 55 1.84 12.36 1.84
C ASP A 55 2.96 13.01 2.66
N MET A 56 3.15 14.31 2.44
CA MET A 56 4.07 15.14 3.21
C MET A 56 3.41 15.82 4.41
N THR A 57 2.08 15.75 4.53
CA THR A 57 1.30 16.54 5.50
C THR A 57 1.65 16.16 6.92
N VAL A 58 1.72 14.87 7.21
CA VAL A 58 2.05 14.33 8.53
C VAL A 58 3.44 14.82 8.97
N VAL A 59 4.43 14.74 8.08
CA VAL A 59 5.79 15.22 8.35
C VAL A 59 5.78 16.72 8.58
N TYR A 60 5.15 17.49 7.69
CA TYR A 60 5.12 18.95 7.75
C TYR A 60 4.45 19.47 9.03
N VAL A 61 3.32 18.88 9.44
CA VAL A 61 2.52 19.34 10.58
C VAL A 61 3.15 18.93 11.91
N LEU A 62 3.56 17.66 12.04
CA LEU A 62 3.97 17.11 13.34
C LEU A 62 5.45 17.33 13.65
N THR A 63 6.31 17.27 12.66
CA THR A 63 7.77 17.23 12.88
C THR A 63 8.52 18.34 12.16
N ARG A 64 7.93 18.91 11.10
CA ARG A 64 8.62 19.79 10.14
C ARG A 64 9.94 19.20 9.62
N GLY A 65 10.05 17.87 9.60
CA GLY A 65 11.28 17.15 9.22
C GLY A 65 12.26 16.87 10.36
N GLY A 66 12.04 17.34 11.60
CA GLY A 66 12.99 17.16 12.70
C GLY A 66 13.00 15.78 13.37
N PRO A 67 14.00 15.52 14.23
CA PRO A 67 15.24 16.28 14.42
C PRO A 67 16.26 16.01 13.30
N PHE A 68 17.03 17.03 12.87
CA PHE A 68 18.05 16.90 11.80
C PHE A 68 17.58 16.29 10.47
N ASP A 69 16.38 16.65 9.99
CA ASP A 69 15.80 16.14 8.73
C ASP A 69 15.55 14.61 8.69
N THR A 70 15.63 13.90 9.82
CA THR A 70 15.54 12.42 9.85
C THR A 70 14.13 11.88 9.61
N THR A 71 13.09 12.71 9.73
CA THR A 71 11.69 12.29 9.51
C THR A 71 11.18 12.67 8.12
N GLN A 72 12.05 13.24 7.28
CA GLN A 72 11.65 13.66 5.94
C GLN A 72 11.48 12.47 5.00
N VAL A 73 10.38 12.50 4.26
CA VAL A 73 10.16 11.65 3.07
C VAL A 73 10.51 12.43 1.82
N LEU A 74 10.74 11.74 0.69
CA LEU A 74 11.10 12.39 -0.58
C LEU A 74 10.14 13.52 -0.97
N ALA A 75 8.83 13.34 -0.73
CA ALA A 75 7.81 14.36 -1.00
C ALA A 75 8.01 15.63 -0.13
N SER A 76 8.26 15.46 1.18
CA SER A 76 8.50 16.61 2.07
C SER A 76 9.84 17.28 1.77
N LEU A 77 10.88 16.50 1.46
CA LEU A 77 12.21 17.02 1.08
C LEU A 77 12.14 17.85 -0.21
N ALA A 78 11.40 17.38 -1.21
CA ALA A 78 11.16 18.11 -2.46
C ALA A 78 10.45 19.45 -2.19
N PHE A 79 9.47 19.46 -1.29
CA PHE A 79 8.77 20.68 -0.89
C PHE A 79 9.69 21.67 -0.16
N PHE A 80 10.44 21.20 0.84
CA PHE A 80 11.35 22.07 1.60
C PHE A 80 12.48 22.62 0.74
N LYS A 81 13.11 21.82 -0.12
CA LYS A 81 14.19 22.31 -1.01
C LYS A 81 13.66 23.12 -2.19
N GLY A 82 12.52 22.72 -2.75
CA GLY A 82 11.93 23.33 -3.94
C GLY A 82 11.17 24.62 -3.67
N ILE A 83 10.16 24.53 -2.80
CA ILE A 83 9.24 25.64 -2.52
C ILE A 83 9.81 26.53 -1.44
N VAL A 84 10.10 25.98 -0.26
CA VAL A 84 10.57 26.77 0.90
C VAL A 84 11.99 27.31 0.65
N GLY A 85 12.87 26.48 0.08
CA GLY A 85 14.25 26.84 -0.25
C GLY A 85 14.40 27.59 -1.58
N GLY A 86 13.31 27.84 -2.31
CA GLY A 86 13.32 28.59 -3.58
C GLY A 86 13.96 27.88 -4.79
N ASN A 87 14.46 26.66 -4.63
CA ASN A 87 15.16 25.92 -5.69
C ASN A 87 14.23 24.92 -6.40
N LEU A 88 13.29 25.42 -7.18
CA LEU A 88 12.27 24.64 -7.88
C LEU A 88 12.85 23.47 -8.71
N SER A 89 13.99 23.67 -9.37
CA SER A 89 14.68 22.63 -10.15
C SER A 89 15.14 21.46 -9.28
N VAL A 90 15.66 21.74 -8.08
CA VAL A 90 16.08 20.73 -7.10
C VAL A 90 14.86 19.97 -6.57
N GLY A 91 13.80 20.69 -6.20
CA GLY A 91 12.54 20.07 -5.77
C GLY A 91 11.95 19.14 -6.85
N ALA A 92 11.91 19.61 -8.10
CA ALA A 92 11.41 18.82 -9.23
C ALA A 92 12.25 17.55 -9.47
N SER A 93 13.58 17.66 -9.39
CA SER A 93 14.49 16.52 -9.55
C SER A 93 14.27 15.47 -8.46
N ILE A 94 14.07 15.89 -7.21
CA ILE A 94 13.77 14.99 -6.08
C ILE A 94 12.40 14.30 -6.28
N SER A 95 11.39 15.05 -6.71
CA SER A 95 10.07 14.48 -7.04
C SER A 95 10.15 13.46 -8.18
N LEU A 96 11.04 13.67 -9.16
CA LEU A 96 11.22 12.70 -10.25
C LEU A 96 11.82 11.38 -9.74
N LEU A 97 12.64 11.41 -8.69
CA LEU A 97 13.18 10.20 -8.05
C LEU A 97 12.12 9.38 -7.30
N LEU A 98 10.96 9.96 -6.96
CA LEU A 98 9.85 9.17 -6.42
C LEU A 98 9.30 8.16 -7.45
N PHE A 99 9.37 8.48 -8.74
CA PHE A 99 8.83 7.62 -9.79
C PHE A 99 9.42 6.21 -9.79
N PRO A 100 10.76 6.01 -9.89
CA PRO A 100 11.34 4.66 -9.87
C PRO A 100 11.07 3.93 -8.54
N VAL A 101 11.02 4.65 -7.41
CA VAL A 101 10.70 4.05 -6.09
C VAL A 101 9.28 3.51 -6.06
N LEU A 102 8.31 4.31 -6.49
CA LEU A 102 6.90 3.90 -6.55
C LEU A 102 6.68 2.82 -7.60
N LEU A 103 7.40 2.87 -8.73
CA LEU A 103 7.34 1.83 -9.76
C LEU A 103 7.85 0.50 -9.21
N LEU A 104 8.96 0.49 -8.47
CA LEU A 104 9.48 -0.72 -7.82
C LEU A 104 8.48 -1.27 -6.80
N ALA A 105 7.88 -0.42 -5.97
CA ALA A 105 6.86 -0.81 -5.01
C ALA A 105 5.62 -1.42 -5.72
N ALA A 106 5.15 -0.77 -6.80
CA ALA A 106 4.03 -1.26 -7.59
C ALA A 106 4.33 -2.62 -8.24
N VAL A 107 5.51 -2.77 -8.87
CA VAL A 107 5.94 -4.05 -9.46
C VAL A 107 6.05 -5.15 -8.40
N PHE A 108 6.57 -4.82 -7.21
CA PHE A 108 6.66 -5.77 -6.10
C PHE A 108 5.28 -6.24 -5.65
N VAL A 109 4.35 -5.32 -5.41
CA VAL A 109 2.97 -5.63 -4.99
C VAL A 109 2.24 -6.44 -6.07
N LEU A 110 2.35 -6.05 -7.34
CA LEU A 110 1.71 -6.76 -8.45
C LEU A 110 2.31 -8.16 -8.68
N ARG A 111 3.62 -8.35 -8.50
CA ARG A 111 4.26 -9.67 -8.57
C ARG A 111 3.83 -10.57 -7.41
N ALA A 112 3.71 -10.02 -6.21
CA ALA A 112 3.21 -10.76 -5.05
C ALA A 112 1.76 -11.21 -5.28
N ALA A 113 0.91 -10.34 -5.86
CA ALA A 113 -0.47 -10.66 -6.22
C ALA A 113 -0.59 -11.70 -7.34
N ARG A 114 0.26 -11.64 -8.37
CA ARG A 114 0.25 -12.64 -9.45
C ARG A 114 0.61 -14.04 -8.96
N ARG A 115 1.51 -14.17 -7.97
CA ARG A 115 1.88 -15.48 -7.41
C ARG A 115 0.71 -16.20 -6.73
N THR A 116 -0.31 -15.46 -6.28
CA THR A 116 -1.51 -16.06 -5.70
C THR A 116 -2.53 -16.55 -6.72
N GLU A 117 -2.44 -16.11 -7.99
CA GLU A 117 -3.33 -16.56 -9.07
C GLU A 117 -2.90 -17.87 -9.73
N VAL A 118 -1.59 -18.20 -9.71
CA VAL A 118 -1.04 -19.36 -10.45
C VAL A 118 -1.07 -20.69 -9.66
N GLY A 119 -1.70 -20.71 -8.48
CA GLY A 119 -1.67 -21.84 -7.54
C GLY A 119 -2.92 -22.72 -7.50
N TRP A 120 -3.80 -22.65 -8.49
CA TRP A 120 -5.03 -23.45 -8.59
C TRP A 120 -4.92 -24.51 -9.69
#